data_AF-A0A925ADD8-F1
#
_entry.id   AF-A0A925ADD8-F1
#
_cell.length_a   1.000
_cell.length_b   1.000
_cell.length_c   1.000
_cell.angle_alpha   90.00
_cell.angle_beta   90.00
_cell.angle_gamma   90.00
#
_symmetry.space_group_name_H-M   'P 1'
#
loop_
_entity.id
_entity.type
_entity.pdbx_description
1 polymer ?
#
loop_
_entity_poly.entity_id
_entity_poly.type
_entity_poly.pdbx_seq_one_letter_code
_entity_poly.pdbx_strand_id
1 'polypeptide(L)'
;MWQKIRRFGVELYAFFTTPFVLKNCLGMVGVMTGLLMLTFWWLKCYTNHGESVQVPSYKGMSFREAARKARSRDFGVSVSDSIYVPGEPPGQIVSQDPKPNSRVKEGRTIYFTVTKNNPDILKLPSLKNGDAYEIYSRRLTRMGLKPRIVAREADPGVGANTIISVIYKGDTITEKLRYNPVPVEMGATIDFVVSEEVTLTVNIPDCVCHTLGEAKFLLQTNELSIGTVIKDATITDPENAYVWRQSPKYDPNGTMRKGEKIDIYITQDRPSSCQ
;
A
#
# COMPACT_ATOMS: atom_id res chain seq x y z
N MET A 1 -62.24 61.02 13.53
CA MET A 1 -61.01 60.29 13.12
C MET A 1 -61.09 59.79 11.67
N TRP A 2 -62.13 59.05 11.32
CA TRP A 2 -62.34 58.48 9.97
C TRP A 2 -62.42 59.50 8.83
N GLN A 3 -63.06 60.66 9.05
CA GLN A 3 -63.12 61.73 8.04
C GLN A 3 -61.77 62.40 7.77
N LYS A 4 -60.89 62.52 8.78
CA LYS A 4 -59.53 63.04 8.60
C LYS A 4 -58.70 62.08 7.73
N ILE A 5 -58.83 60.77 7.95
CA ILE A 5 -58.16 59.73 7.14
C ILE A 5 -58.65 59.76 5.69
N ARG A 6 -59.96 59.87 5.47
CA ARG A 6 -60.53 59.94 4.12
C ARG A 6 -60.09 61.21 3.37
N ARG A 7 -60.08 62.36 4.04
CA ARG A 7 -59.63 63.64 3.46
C ARG A 7 -58.14 63.59 3.12
N PHE A 8 -57.32 63.06 4.03
CA PHE A 8 -55.90 62.82 3.82
C PHE A 8 -55.64 61.89 2.62
N GLY A 9 -56.43 60.82 2.46
CA GLY A 9 -56.32 59.91 1.32
C GLY A 9 -56.65 60.57 -0.03
N VAL A 10 -57.66 61.45 -0.08
CA VAL A 10 -58.01 62.21 -1.29
C VAL A 10 -56.94 63.26 -1.61
N GLU A 11 -56.40 63.95 -0.59
CA GLU A 11 -55.30 64.90 -0.76
C GLU A 11 -54.01 64.21 -1.23
N LEU A 12 -53.70 63.01 -0.71
CA LEU A 12 -52.60 62.17 -1.20
C LEU A 12 -52.80 61.77 -2.66
N TYR A 13 -54.00 61.29 -3.00
CA TYR A 13 -54.31 60.87 -4.37
C TYR A 13 -54.21 62.05 -5.34
N ALA A 14 -54.74 63.22 -4.97
CA ALA A 14 -54.61 64.45 -5.76
C ALA A 14 -53.14 64.88 -5.92
N PHE A 15 -52.32 64.74 -4.88
CA PHE A 15 -50.89 65.04 -4.94
C PHE A 15 -50.14 64.10 -5.91
N PHE A 16 -50.35 62.78 -5.81
CA PHE A 16 -49.70 61.81 -6.70
C PHE A 16 -50.21 61.85 -8.15
N THR A 17 -51.45 62.34 -8.38
CA THR A 17 -52.02 62.52 -9.73
C THR A 17 -51.77 63.91 -10.32
N THR A 18 -51.11 64.81 -9.56
CA THR A 18 -50.74 66.13 -10.06
C THR A 18 -49.75 65.96 -11.23
N PRO A 19 -49.95 66.67 -12.37
CA PRO A 19 -49.11 66.49 -13.57
C PRO A 19 -47.63 66.77 -13.33
N PHE A 20 -47.29 67.59 -12.32
CA PHE A 20 -45.91 67.83 -11.90
C PHE A 20 -45.27 66.59 -11.23
N VAL A 21 -45.94 65.97 -10.27
CA VAL A 21 -45.44 64.78 -9.56
C VAL A 21 -45.34 63.60 -10.51
N LEU A 22 -46.34 63.39 -11.38
CA LEU A 22 -46.34 62.32 -12.37
C LEU A 22 -45.18 62.45 -13.36
N LYS A 23 -44.88 63.66 -13.85
CA LYS A 23 -43.73 63.93 -14.73
C LYS A 23 -42.39 63.61 -14.06
N ASN A 24 -42.21 63.98 -12.80
CA ASN A 24 -40.99 63.69 -12.04
C ASN A 24 -40.84 62.19 -11.74
N CYS A 25 -41.93 61.49 -11.38
CA CYS A 25 -41.90 60.03 -11.20
C CYS A 25 -41.58 59.29 -12.50
N LEU A 26 -42.19 59.69 -13.63
CA LEU A 26 -41.85 59.14 -14.95
C LEU A 26 -40.40 59.45 -15.33
N GLY A 27 -39.91 60.65 -15.01
CA GLY A 27 -38.50 61.02 -15.17
C GLY A 27 -37.57 60.13 -14.34
N MET A 28 -37.87 59.91 -13.05
CA MET A 28 -37.09 59.01 -12.19
C MET A 28 -37.09 57.57 -12.70
N VAL A 29 -38.25 57.05 -13.13
CA VAL A 29 -38.35 55.71 -13.74
C VAL A 29 -37.53 55.65 -15.03
N GLY A 30 -37.60 56.69 -15.87
CA GLY A 30 -36.81 56.81 -17.09
C GLY A 30 -35.30 56.80 -16.83
N VAL A 31 -34.83 57.59 -15.86
CA VAL A 31 -33.42 57.64 -15.44
C VAL A 31 -32.97 56.30 -14.85
N MET A 32 -33.77 55.69 -13.97
CA MET A 32 -33.47 54.37 -13.40
C MET A 32 -33.38 53.29 -14.48
N THR A 33 -34.32 53.29 -15.43
CA THR A 33 -34.32 52.36 -16.55
C THR A 33 -33.11 52.58 -17.46
N GLY A 34 -32.78 53.85 -17.75
CA GLY A 34 -31.60 54.23 -18.53
C GLY A 34 -30.29 53.78 -17.88
N LEU A 35 -30.14 54.00 -16.57
CA LEU A 35 -28.99 53.52 -15.79
C LEU A 35 -28.87 51.99 -15.82
N LEU A 36 -29.98 51.26 -15.65
CA LEU A 36 -30.01 49.80 -15.76
C LEU A 36 -29.61 49.32 -17.16
N MET A 37 -30.14 49.92 -18.23
CA MET A 37 -29.76 49.55 -19.60
C MET A 37 -28.29 49.83 -19.86
N LEU A 38 -27.76 50.97 -19.38
CA LEU A 38 -26.35 51.32 -19.48
C LEU A 38 -25.46 50.31 -18.74
N THR A 39 -25.81 49.92 -17.52
CA THR A 39 -25.02 48.93 -16.76
C THR A 39 -25.05 47.56 -17.41
N PHE A 40 -26.20 47.10 -17.93
CA PHE A 40 -26.28 45.84 -18.67
C PHE A 40 -25.49 45.88 -19.98
N TRP A 41 -25.55 47.00 -20.71
CA TRP A 41 -24.77 47.19 -21.93
C TRP A 41 -23.26 47.19 -21.62
N TRP A 42 -22.84 47.93 -20.60
CA TRP A 42 -21.45 47.95 -20.14
C TRP A 42 -20.96 46.57 -19.69
N LEU A 43 -21.76 45.85 -18.88
CA LEU A 43 -21.45 44.49 -18.44
C LEU A 43 -21.32 43.52 -19.62
N LYS A 44 -22.19 43.63 -20.63
CA LYS A 44 -22.14 42.77 -21.82
C LYS A 44 -20.82 42.95 -22.57
N CYS A 45 -20.38 44.20 -22.77
CA CYS A 45 -19.11 44.52 -23.42
C CYS A 45 -17.90 44.20 -22.55
N TYR A 46 -17.95 44.46 -21.25
CA TYR A 46 -16.82 44.24 -20.34
C TYR A 46 -16.57 42.76 -20.07
N THR A 47 -17.62 41.93 -20.05
CA THR A 47 -17.50 40.52 -19.65
C THR A 47 -17.41 39.53 -20.81
N ASN A 48 -17.45 40.01 -22.06
CA ASN A 48 -17.63 39.21 -23.29
C ASN A 48 -18.67 38.10 -23.09
N HIS A 49 -19.86 38.52 -22.65
CA HIS A 49 -20.89 37.59 -22.20
C HIS A 49 -21.38 36.73 -23.37
N GLY A 50 -21.11 35.42 -23.32
CA GLY A 50 -21.50 34.44 -24.35
C GLY A 50 -20.37 34.01 -25.30
N GLU A 51 -19.21 34.68 -25.26
CA GLU A 51 -18.05 34.26 -26.05
C GLU A 51 -17.26 33.18 -25.30
N SER A 52 -17.00 32.07 -25.98
CA SER A 52 -16.20 30.99 -25.44
C SER A 52 -15.44 30.25 -26.52
N VAL A 53 -14.22 29.88 -26.20
CA VAL A 53 -13.34 29.09 -27.07
C VAL A 53 -13.34 27.66 -26.56
N GLN A 54 -13.35 26.70 -27.50
CA GLN A 54 -13.27 25.29 -27.17
C GLN A 54 -11.82 24.88 -26.92
N VAL A 55 -11.59 24.19 -25.81
CA VAL A 55 -10.27 23.70 -25.39
C VAL A 55 -9.90 22.44 -26.18
N PRO A 56 -8.76 22.41 -26.90
CA PRO A 56 -8.26 21.21 -27.58
C PRO A 56 -7.79 20.13 -26.60
N SER A 57 -7.64 18.90 -27.09
CA SER A 57 -6.89 17.85 -26.40
C SER A 57 -5.39 18.01 -26.65
N TYR A 58 -4.61 18.02 -25.56
CA TYR A 58 -3.15 18.03 -25.55
C TYR A 58 -2.55 16.75 -24.96
N LYS A 59 -3.40 15.80 -24.55
CA LYS A 59 -2.96 14.52 -23.97
C LYS A 59 -2.05 13.78 -24.95
N GLY A 60 -0.93 13.28 -24.45
CA GLY A 60 0.05 12.54 -25.24
C GLY A 60 1.06 13.42 -26.00
N MET A 61 0.86 14.74 -26.05
CA MET A 61 1.85 15.66 -26.65
C MET A 61 2.97 15.97 -25.66
N SER A 62 4.14 16.35 -26.18
CA SER A 62 5.17 16.98 -25.35
C SER A 62 4.71 18.34 -24.85
N PHE A 63 5.13 18.73 -23.64
CA PHE A 63 4.80 20.04 -23.07
C PHE A 63 5.19 21.18 -24.02
N ARG A 64 6.34 21.09 -24.68
CA ARG A 64 6.81 22.11 -25.63
C ARG A 64 5.88 22.25 -26.84
N GLU A 65 5.45 21.14 -27.41
CA GLU A 65 4.53 21.14 -28.56
C GLU A 65 3.15 21.65 -28.17
N ALA A 66 2.61 21.16 -27.06
CA ALA A 66 1.33 21.61 -26.54
C ALA A 66 1.34 23.09 -26.18
N ALA A 67 2.42 23.59 -25.56
CA ALA A 67 2.58 25.00 -25.23
C ALA A 67 2.56 25.89 -26.48
N ARG A 68 3.18 25.44 -27.58
CA ARG A 68 3.15 26.16 -28.87
C ARG A 68 1.73 26.19 -29.45
N LYS A 69 1.03 25.04 -29.46
CA LYS A 69 -0.32 24.90 -30.03
C LYS A 69 -1.40 25.62 -29.20
N ALA A 70 -1.22 25.68 -27.88
CA ALA A 70 -2.10 26.41 -26.98
C ALA A 70 -1.92 27.93 -27.15
N ARG A 71 -0.67 28.41 -27.20
CA ARG A 71 -0.37 29.84 -27.41
C ARG A 71 -0.84 30.35 -28.77
N SER A 72 -0.85 29.51 -29.82
CA SER A 72 -1.43 29.89 -31.12
C SER A 72 -2.95 30.06 -31.12
N ARG A 73 -3.62 29.75 -30.00
CA ARG A 73 -5.07 29.93 -29.78
C ARG A 73 -5.34 30.81 -28.56
N ASP A 74 -4.39 31.68 -28.20
CA ASP A 74 -4.47 32.62 -27.08
C ASP A 74 -4.76 31.99 -25.71
N PHE A 75 -4.39 30.72 -25.53
CA PHE A 75 -4.42 30.07 -24.23
C PHE A 75 -3.09 30.28 -23.49
N GLY A 76 -3.19 30.63 -22.21
CA GLY A 76 -2.07 30.53 -21.28
C GLY A 76 -1.75 29.07 -20.99
N VAL A 77 -0.52 28.77 -20.58
CA VAL A 77 -0.11 27.39 -20.24
C VAL A 77 0.72 27.40 -18.97
N SER A 78 0.42 26.49 -18.06
CA SER A 78 1.20 26.25 -16.85
C SER A 78 1.26 24.76 -16.53
N VAL A 79 2.36 24.31 -15.92
CA VAL A 79 2.45 22.96 -15.35
C VAL A 79 1.93 23.02 -13.93
N SER A 80 0.86 22.29 -13.63
CA SER A 80 0.30 22.23 -12.27
C SER A 80 0.93 21.12 -11.43
N ASP A 81 1.27 19.99 -12.05
CA ASP A 81 1.79 18.83 -11.34
C ASP A 81 2.66 17.96 -12.27
N SER A 82 3.47 17.08 -11.68
CA SER A 82 4.26 16.09 -12.41
C SER A 82 4.22 14.71 -11.74
N ILE A 83 3.80 13.70 -12.49
CA ILE A 83 3.63 12.33 -12.00
C ILE A 83 4.49 11.34 -12.78
N TYR A 84 4.92 10.26 -12.14
CA TYR A 84 5.66 9.21 -12.83
C TYR A 84 4.66 8.18 -13.37
N VAL A 85 4.71 7.92 -14.68
CA VAL A 85 3.88 6.90 -15.32
C VAL A 85 4.82 5.89 -15.97
N PRO A 86 4.85 4.63 -15.48
CA PRO A 86 5.72 3.61 -16.07
C PRO A 86 5.44 3.42 -17.57
N GLY A 87 6.50 3.49 -18.38
CA GLY A 87 6.43 3.28 -19.83
C GLY A 87 6.14 4.52 -20.67
N GLU A 88 5.83 5.66 -20.06
CA GLU A 88 5.61 6.92 -20.79
C GLU A 88 6.87 7.79 -20.79
N PRO A 89 7.19 8.48 -21.90
CA PRO A 89 8.34 9.39 -21.97
C PRO A 89 8.15 10.61 -21.05
N PRO A 90 9.23 11.17 -20.47
CA PRO A 90 9.14 12.37 -19.62
C PRO A 90 8.73 13.62 -20.40
N GLY A 91 8.02 14.53 -19.73
CA GLY A 91 7.57 15.81 -20.28
C GLY A 91 6.35 15.71 -21.19
N GLN A 92 5.67 14.56 -21.20
CA GLN A 92 4.44 14.32 -21.93
C GLN A 92 3.22 14.69 -21.07
N ILE A 93 2.17 15.22 -21.68
CA ILE A 93 0.95 15.60 -20.96
C ILE A 93 0.10 14.37 -20.69
N VAL A 94 -0.13 14.09 -19.40
CA VAL A 94 -1.00 13.00 -18.93
C VAL A 94 -2.44 13.48 -18.82
N SER A 95 -2.63 14.66 -18.26
CA SER A 95 -3.93 15.28 -18.08
C SER A 95 -3.86 16.80 -18.23
N GLN A 96 -5.02 17.39 -18.47
CA GLN A 96 -5.18 18.83 -18.61
C GLN A 96 -6.43 19.28 -17.84
N ASP A 97 -6.37 20.51 -17.35
CA ASP A 97 -7.50 21.24 -16.82
C ASP A 97 -7.48 22.68 -17.36
N PRO A 98 -8.52 23.17 -18.06
CA PRO A 98 -9.82 22.54 -18.32
C PRO A 98 -9.79 21.30 -19.22
N LYS A 99 -10.76 20.40 -19.03
CA LYS A 99 -10.87 19.15 -19.81
C LYS A 99 -11.00 19.41 -21.31
N PRO A 100 -10.57 18.48 -22.18
CA PRO A 100 -10.76 18.58 -23.62
C PRO A 100 -12.23 18.86 -23.97
N ASN A 101 -12.45 19.64 -25.02
CA ASN A 101 -13.75 20.06 -25.53
C ASN A 101 -14.58 20.96 -24.61
N SER A 102 -14.07 21.32 -23.42
CA SER A 102 -14.71 22.34 -22.58
C SER A 102 -14.70 23.71 -23.24
N ARG A 103 -15.71 24.53 -22.91
CA ARG A 103 -15.80 25.93 -23.36
C ARG A 103 -15.31 26.85 -22.26
N VAL A 104 -14.36 27.71 -22.58
CA VAL A 104 -13.73 28.63 -21.63
C VAL A 104 -13.67 30.03 -22.24
N LYS A 105 -13.52 31.06 -21.41
CA LYS A 105 -13.24 32.41 -21.92
C LYS A 105 -11.85 32.47 -22.56
N GLU A 106 -11.67 33.41 -23.47
CA GLU A 106 -10.37 33.72 -24.06
C GLU A 106 -9.33 34.07 -23.00
N GLY A 107 -8.05 33.82 -23.30
CA GLY A 107 -6.95 34.07 -22.36
C GLY A 107 -6.89 33.10 -21.18
N ARG A 108 -7.72 32.04 -21.15
CA ARG A 108 -7.70 31.06 -20.05
C ARG A 108 -6.38 30.28 -20.03
N THR A 109 -5.80 30.13 -18.84
CA THR A 109 -4.65 29.24 -18.62
C THR A 109 -5.09 27.78 -18.56
N ILE A 110 -4.44 26.95 -19.37
CA ILE A 110 -4.55 25.49 -19.30
C ILE A 110 -3.43 24.97 -18.40
N TYR A 111 -3.83 24.23 -17.37
CA TYR A 111 -2.96 23.54 -16.45
C TYR A 111 -2.70 22.12 -16.96
N PHE A 112 -1.43 21.75 -17.06
CA PHE A 112 -1.03 20.41 -17.47
C PHE A 112 -0.41 19.65 -16.32
N THR A 113 -0.80 18.39 -16.18
CA THR A 113 -0.03 17.39 -15.44
C THR A 113 0.88 16.67 -16.42
N VAL A 114 2.18 16.70 -16.16
CA VAL A 114 3.19 16.12 -17.06
C VAL A 114 3.83 14.87 -16.47
N THR A 115 4.37 14.00 -17.31
CA THR A 115 5.20 12.87 -16.89
C THR A 115 6.57 13.35 -16.41
N LYS A 116 7.07 12.82 -15.29
CA LYS A 116 8.46 13.01 -14.84
C LYS A 116 9.32 11.81 -15.20
N ASN A 117 10.64 12.01 -15.22
CA ASN A 117 11.61 10.98 -15.61
C ASN A 117 11.76 9.86 -14.59
N ASN A 118 11.70 10.19 -13.30
CA ASN A 118 12.00 9.26 -12.22
C ASN A 118 10.77 9.06 -11.32
N PRO A 119 10.55 7.84 -10.79
CA PRO A 119 9.58 7.62 -9.73
C PRO A 119 9.86 8.51 -8.52
N ASP A 120 8.83 8.77 -7.73
CA ASP A 120 9.04 9.37 -6.40
C ASP A 120 9.87 8.45 -5.52
N ILE A 121 10.73 9.05 -4.71
CA ILE A 121 11.57 8.32 -3.76
C ILE A 121 10.88 8.32 -2.40
N LEU A 122 10.67 7.14 -1.85
CA LEU A 122 10.19 6.90 -0.50
C LEU A 122 11.35 6.44 0.39
N LYS A 123 11.30 6.72 1.68
CA LYS A 123 12.26 6.17 2.64
C LYS A 123 11.65 4.97 3.32
N LEU A 124 12.32 3.82 3.27
CA LEU A 124 11.87 2.63 3.99
C LEU A 124 11.83 2.91 5.51
N PRO A 125 10.82 2.38 6.22
CA PRO A 125 10.78 2.46 7.67
C PRO A 125 11.91 1.63 8.28
N SER A 126 12.46 2.04 9.42
CA SER A 126 13.51 1.28 10.07
C SER A 126 13.05 -0.14 10.40
N LEU A 127 13.98 -1.09 10.26
CA LEU A 127 13.80 -2.50 10.61
C LEU A 127 14.41 -2.74 11.99
N LYS A 128 13.71 -3.46 12.86
CA LYS A 128 14.22 -3.92 14.16
C LYS A 128 14.52 -5.41 14.14
N ASN A 129 15.38 -5.83 15.07
CA ASN A 129 15.64 -7.25 15.29
C ASN A 129 14.35 -7.95 15.76
N GLY A 130 13.98 -9.03 15.09
CA GLY A 130 12.76 -9.78 15.40
C GLY A 130 11.47 -9.20 14.79
N ASP A 131 11.55 -8.23 13.88
CA ASP A 131 10.35 -7.71 13.22
C ASP A 131 9.66 -8.82 12.39
N ALA A 132 8.37 -9.02 12.66
CA ALA A 132 7.54 -9.97 11.94
C ALA A 132 7.23 -9.48 10.53
N TYR A 133 7.41 -10.36 9.54
CA TYR A 133 7.16 -10.04 8.12
C TYR A 133 5.75 -9.49 7.90
N GLU A 134 4.74 -10.10 8.53
CA GLU A 134 3.33 -9.75 8.33
C GLU A 134 2.98 -8.31 8.72
N ILE A 135 3.63 -7.78 9.76
CA ILE A 135 3.39 -6.40 10.21
C ILE A 135 4.13 -5.42 9.29
N TYR A 136 5.37 -5.74 8.99
CA TYR A 136 6.24 -4.89 8.18
C TYR A 136 5.75 -4.81 6.73
N SER A 137 5.37 -5.93 6.12
CA SER A 137 4.82 -6.01 4.77
C SER A 137 3.57 -5.16 4.62
N ARG A 138 2.62 -5.23 5.57
CA ARG A 138 1.42 -4.37 5.60
C ARG A 138 1.75 -2.89 5.71
N ARG A 139 2.82 -2.53 6.41
CA ARG A 139 3.30 -1.14 6.45
C ARG A 139 3.83 -0.70 5.08
N LEU A 140 4.63 -1.54 4.42
CA LEU A 140 5.16 -1.27 3.09
C LEU A 140 4.07 -1.15 2.02
N THR A 141 3.07 -2.05 2.03
CA THR A 141 1.94 -2.01 1.10
C THR A 141 1.17 -0.70 1.20
N ARG A 142 0.96 -0.18 2.43
CA ARG A 142 0.32 1.13 2.64
C ARG A 142 1.14 2.31 2.10
N MET A 143 2.46 2.15 2.00
CA MET A 143 3.35 3.13 1.39
C MET A 143 3.40 3.00 -0.15
N GLY A 144 2.64 2.08 -0.74
CA GLY A 144 2.64 1.84 -2.19
C GLY A 144 3.83 1.00 -2.67
N LEU A 145 4.49 0.26 -1.78
CA LEU A 145 5.55 -0.69 -2.12
C LEU A 145 5.00 -2.12 -2.20
N LYS A 146 5.73 -3.01 -2.87
CA LYS A 146 5.30 -4.41 -3.11
C LYS A 146 6.22 -5.38 -2.35
N PRO A 147 5.87 -5.80 -1.12
CA PRO A 147 6.65 -6.80 -0.41
C PRO A 147 6.49 -8.18 -1.06
N ARG A 148 7.59 -8.94 -1.15
CA ARG A 148 7.60 -10.29 -1.71
C ARG A 148 8.56 -11.18 -0.92
N ILE A 149 8.13 -12.38 -0.57
CA ILE A 149 9.03 -13.39 0.02
C ILE A 149 9.74 -14.12 -1.12
N VAL A 150 11.06 -14.13 -1.10
CA VAL A 150 11.90 -14.84 -2.09
C VAL A 150 12.45 -16.16 -1.57
N ALA A 151 12.64 -16.27 -0.25
CA ALA A 151 13.13 -17.50 0.38
C ALA A 151 12.62 -17.62 1.82
N ARG A 152 12.62 -18.86 2.31
CA ARG A 152 12.42 -19.18 3.72
C ARG A 152 13.64 -19.95 4.21
N GLU A 153 14.13 -19.58 5.39
CA GLU A 153 15.31 -20.18 5.98
C GLU A 153 15.02 -20.64 7.41
N ALA A 154 15.55 -21.79 7.79
CA ALA A 154 15.47 -22.30 9.14
C ALA A 154 16.48 -21.56 10.03
N ASP A 155 15.98 -20.79 11.01
CA ASP A 155 16.82 -20.09 11.98
C ASP A 155 16.32 -20.40 13.41
N PRO A 156 17.06 -21.21 14.19
CA PRO A 156 16.71 -21.56 15.57
C PRO A 156 16.66 -20.35 16.52
N GLY A 157 17.28 -19.23 16.16
CA GLY A 157 17.41 -18.04 17.01
C GLY A 157 16.23 -17.07 16.91
N VAL A 158 15.31 -17.27 15.96
CA VAL A 158 14.17 -16.37 15.74
C VAL A 158 12.86 -17.14 15.60
N GLY A 159 11.75 -16.54 16.01
CA GLY A 159 10.43 -17.13 15.84
C GLY A 159 10.04 -17.22 14.35
N ALA A 160 9.11 -18.10 14.00
CA ALA A 160 8.64 -18.26 12.62
C ALA A 160 8.12 -16.93 12.02
N ASN A 161 8.25 -16.78 10.70
CA ASN A 161 7.79 -15.62 9.93
C ASN A 161 8.42 -14.28 10.36
N THR A 162 9.64 -14.34 10.91
CA THR A 162 10.48 -13.20 11.28
C THR A 162 11.35 -12.82 10.10
N ILE A 163 11.59 -11.52 9.90
CA ILE A 163 12.45 -11.04 8.82
C ILE A 163 13.91 -11.35 9.14
N ILE A 164 14.55 -12.17 8.29
CA ILE A 164 15.98 -12.46 8.34
C ILE A 164 16.72 -11.44 7.47
N SER A 165 16.28 -11.29 6.21
CA SER A 165 16.92 -10.38 5.26
C SER A 165 15.93 -9.58 4.43
N VAL A 166 16.34 -8.37 4.07
CA VAL A 166 15.63 -7.46 3.17
C VAL A 166 16.54 -7.15 1.99
N ILE A 167 16.02 -7.33 0.77
CA ILE A 167 16.74 -7.19 -0.48
C ILE A 167 16.02 -6.16 -1.36
N TYR A 168 16.80 -5.24 -1.93
CA TYR A 168 16.31 -4.23 -2.87
C TYR A 168 17.25 -4.12 -4.06
N LYS A 169 16.71 -4.27 -5.28
CA LYS A 169 17.50 -4.26 -6.54
C LYS A 169 18.69 -5.25 -6.55
N GLY A 170 18.56 -6.37 -5.84
CA GLY A 170 19.60 -7.40 -5.72
C GLY A 170 20.57 -7.18 -4.55
N ASP A 171 20.57 -6.01 -3.92
CA ASP A 171 21.43 -5.73 -2.77
C ASP A 171 20.71 -6.07 -1.46
N THR A 172 21.40 -6.82 -0.58
CA THR A 172 20.94 -7.03 0.80
C THR A 172 21.10 -5.74 1.60
N ILE A 173 19.99 -5.14 2.00
CA ILE A 173 19.93 -3.85 2.70
C ILE A 173 19.58 -3.98 4.19
N THR A 174 19.45 -5.19 4.72
CA THR A 174 19.02 -5.48 6.11
C THR A 174 19.74 -4.63 7.15
N GLU A 175 21.07 -4.69 7.21
CA GLU A 175 21.85 -3.94 8.20
C GLU A 175 21.77 -2.44 7.97
N LYS A 176 21.86 -1.99 6.70
CA LYS A 176 21.73 -0.57 6.37
C LYS A 176 20.40 -0.01 6.85
N LEU A 177 19.31 -0.78 6.67
CA LEU A 177 17.95 -0.41 7.02
C LEU A 177 17.69 -0.35 8.53
N ARG A 178 18.48 -1.07 9.34
CA ARG A 178 18.41 -0.99 10.81
C ARG A 178 18.88 0.35 11.33
N TYR A 179 19.94 0.89 10.74
CA TYR A 179 20.59 2.12 11.22
C TYR A 179 20.19 3.37 10.46
N ASN A 180 19.93 3.25 9.15
CA ASN A 180 19.71 4.39 8.27
C ASN A 180 18.45 4.19 7.40
N PRO A 181 17.68 5.27 7.13
CA PRO A 181 16.60 5.22 6.16
C PRO A 181 17.15 4.93 4.76
N VAL A 182 16.64 3.88 4.11
CA VAL A 182 17.03 3.51 2.74
C VAL A 182 16.04 4.13 1.74
N PRO A 183 16.50 4.93 0.77
CA PRO A 183 15.64 5.45 -0.29
C PRO A 183 15.27 4.36 -1.29
N VAL A 184 13.99 4.26 -1.64
CA VAL A 184 13.43 3.31 -2.60
C VAL A 184 12.43 4.01 -3.52
N GLU A 185 12.32 3.54 -4.76
CA GLU A 185 11.33 4.05 -5.72
C GLU A 185 9.91 3.66 -5.29
N MET A 186 8.96 4.58 -5.44
CA MET A 186 7.54 4.31 -5.25
C MET A 186 7.09 3.18 -6.20
N GLY A 187 6.34 2.21 -5.69
CA GLY A 187 5.95 1.02 -6.46
C GLY A 187 7.03 -0.07 -6.54
N ALA A 188 8.21 0.13 -5.95
CA ALA A 188 9.26 -0.86 -5.94
C ALA A 188 8.85 -2.17 -5.25
N THR A 189 9.43 -3.27 -5.72
CA THR A 189 9.35 -4.58 -5.07
C THR A 189 10.47 -4.70 -4.06
N ILE A 190 10.13 -5.06 -2.82
CA ILE A 190 11.08 -5.30 -1.74
C ILE A 190 11.03 -6.79 -1.42
N ASP A 191 12.17 -7.44 -1.58
CA ASP A 191 12.30 -8.88 -1.42
C ASP A 191 12.71 -9.21 0.01
N PHE A 192 12.15 -10.29 0.55
CA PHE A 192 12.35 -10.72 1.93
C PHE A 192 12.77 -12.18 1.99
N VAL A 193 13.72 -12.46 2.88
CA VAL A 193 13.99 -13.79 3.40
C VAL A 193 13.43 -13.83 4.81
N VAL A 194 12.58 -14.82 5.09
CA VAL A 194 11.89 -14.95 6.38
C VAL A 194 12.21 -16.28 7.03
N SER A 195 12.14 -16.33 8.36
CA SER A 195 12.33 -17.56 9.09
C SER A 195 11.17 -18.53 8.88
N GLU A 196 11.49 -19.80 8.76
CA GLU A 196 10.55 -20.91 8.86
C GLU A 196 10.48 -21.43 10.29
N GLU A 197 9.37 -22.06 10.64
CA GLU A 197 9.23 -22.72 11.94
C GLU A 197 10.17 -23.91 12.01
N VAL A 198 11.17 -23.84 12.89
CA VAL A 198 12.06 -24.96 13.16
C VAL A 198 11.52 -25.71 14.37
N THR A 199 10.95 -26.89 14.16
CA THR A 199 10.65 -27.79 15.27
C THR A 199 11.96 -28.32 15.83
N LEU A 200 12.36 -27.79 16.98
CA LEU A 200 13.53 -28.28 17.72
C LEU A 200 13.26 -29.65 18.38
N THR A 201 12.00 -30.11 18.34
CA THR A 201 11.55 -31.35 18.92
C THR A 201 11.04 -32.32 17.87
N VAL A 202 11.18 -33.60 18.18
CA VAL A 202 10.70 -34.76 17.41
C VAL A 202 9.93 -35.67 18.35
N ASN A 203 9.04 -36.49 17.81
CA ASN A 203 8.30 -37.45 18.61
C ASN A 203 9.25 -38.53 19.15
N ILE A 204 8.92 -39.08 20.32
CA ILE A 204 9.68 -40.20 20.88
C ILE A 204 9.36 -41.44 20.04
N PRO A 205 10.29 -42.02 19.27
CA PRO A 205 10.01 -43.20 18.47
C PRO A 205 9.88 -44.44 19.36
N ASP A 206 9.05 -45.39 18.93
CA ASP A 206 9.00 -46.72 19.54
C ASP A 206 10.12 -47.58 18.97
N CYS A 207 11.14 -47.81 19.79
CA CYS A 207 12.27 -48.68 19.49
C CYS A 207 12.05 -50.09 20.06
N VAL A 208 11.00 -50.32 20.86
CA VAL A 208 10.73 -51.64 21.44
C VAL A 208 10.34 -52.61 20.32
N CYS A 209 10.72 -53.88 20.47
CA CYS A 209 10.51 -54.95 19.47
C CYS A 209 11.35 -54.86 18.19
N HIS A 210 12.12 -53.78 18.01
CA HIS A 210 13.11 -53.65 16.93
C HIS A 210 14.47 -54.24 17.32
N THR A 211 15.28 -54.59 16.32
CA THR A 211 16.69 -54.94 16.56
C THR A 211 17.51 -53.69 16.91
N LEU A 212 18.68 -53.85 17.52
CA LEU A 212 19.56 -52.71 17.82
C LEU A 212 19.93 -51.93 16.55
N GLY A 213 20.19 -52.63 15.44
CA GLY A 213 20.47 -52.02 14.14
C GLY A 213 19.29 -51.19 13.61
N GLU A 214 18.07 -51.72 13.69
CA GLU A 214 16.84 -51.00 13.32
C GLU A 214 16.58 -49.80 14.24
N ALA A 215 16.76 -49.96 15.55
CA ALA A 215 16.58 -48.89 16.52
C ALA A 215 17.58 -47.74 16.28
N LYS A 216 18.85 -48.05 15.99
CA LYS A 216 19.84 -47.03 15.60
C LYS A 216 19.43 -46.27 14.35
N PHE A 217 18.97 -46.98 13.33
CA PHE A 217 18.52 -46.36 12.08
C PHE A 217 17.28 -45.48 12.30
N LEU A 218 16.33 -45.94 13.11
CA LEU A 218 15.11 -45.21 13.46
C LEU A 218 15.44 -43.94 14.24
N LEU A 219 16.32 -44.02 15.24
CA LEU A 219 16.78 -42.87 16.01
C LEU A 219 17.50 -41.86 15.12
N GLN A 220 18.43 -42.32 14.29
CA GLN A 220 19.20 -41.46 13.39
C GLN A 220 18.30 -40.73 12.37
N THR A 221 17.32 -41.43 11.81
CA THR A 221 16.35 -40.85 10.85
C THR A 221 15.43 -39.82 11.52
N ASN A 222 15.16 -39.99 12.82
CA ASN A 222 14.42 -39.01 13.62
C ASN A 222 15.32 -37.94 14.25
N GLU A 223 16.57 -37.81 13.82
CA GLU A 223 17.54 -36.83 14.34
C GLU A 223 17.78 -36.97 15.87
N LEU A 224 17.58 -38.16 16.42
CA LEU A 224 17.90 -38.52 17.81
C LEU A 224 19.20 -39.32 17.87
N SER A 225 19.85 -39.28 19.03
CA SER A 225 21.09 -40.03 19.27
C SER A 225 20.81 -41.29 20.08
N ILE A 226 21.60 -42.34 19.85
CA ILE A 226 21.60 -43.49 20.76
C ILE A 226 22.32 -43.11 22.06
N GLY A 227 21.69 -43.42 23.18
CA GLY A 227 22.26 -43.26 24.50
C GLY A 227 23.10 -44.47 24.91
N THR A 228 22.96 -44.85 26.17
CA THR A 228 23.59 -46.02 26.75
C THR A 228 22.88 -47.28 26.27
N VAL A 229 23.63 -48.24 25.72
CA VAL A 229 23.10 -49.56 25.36
C VAL A 229 23.39 -50.53 26.49
N ILE A 230 22.35 -50.95 27.19
CA ILE A 230 22.43 -51.83 28.36
C ILE A 230 22.09 -53.25 27.90
N LYS A 231 23.05 -54.17 28.10
CA LYS A 231 23.02 -55.53 27.58
C LYS A 231 22.62 -56.52 28.66
N ASP A 232 21.76 -57.47 28.30
CA ASP A 232 21.56 -58.69 29.07
C ASP A 232 22.77 -59.64 28.93
N ALA A 233 23.02 -60.47 29.95
CA ALA A 233 24.20 -61.33 30.04
C ALA A 233 24.26 -62.43 28.96
N THR A 234 23.14 -62.70 28.29
CA THR A 234 22.93 -63.77 27.31
C THR A 234 23.26 -63.36 25.86
N ILE A 235 23.68 -62.12 25.63
CA ILE A 235 23.86 -61.58 24.27
C ILE A 235 25.18 -62.03 23.65
N THR A 236 25.08 -62.68 22.48
CA THR A 236 26.22 -63.10 21.66
C THR A 236 26.46 -62.13 20.50
N ASP A 237 25.39 -61.56 19.93
CA ASP A 237 25.44 -60.57 18.86
C ASP A 237 24.58 -59.33 19.21
N PRO A 238 25.19 -58.20 19.60
CA PRO A 238 24.47 -57.00 19.99
C PRO A 238 23.66 -56.34 18.88
N GLU A 239 24.05 -56.43 17.60
CA GLU A 239 23.40 -55.66 16.53
C GLU A 239 22.05 -56.26 16.13
N ASN A 240 21.96 -57.59 16.24
CA ASN A 240 20.75 -58.37 15.98
C ASN A 240 19.92 -58.65 17.24
N ALA A 241 20.37 -58.19 18.41
CA ALA A 241 19.62 -58.29 19.66
C ALA A 241 18.39 -57.39 19.66
N TYR A 242 17.33 -57.83 20.33
CA TYR A 242 16.05 -57.12 20.38
C TYR A 242 15.99 -56.11 21.52
N VAL A 243 15.42 -54.96 21.27
CA VAL A 243 15.10 -53.96 22.28
C VAL A 243 13.86 -54.39 23.05
N TRP A 244 13.98 -54.61 24.35
CA TRP A 244 12.85 -54.93 25.22
C TRP A 244 12.39 -53.75 26.06
N ARG A 245 13.24 -52.72 26.21
CA ARG A 245 12.92 -51.48 26.92
C ARG A 245 13.72 -50.32 26.37
N GLN A 246 13.11 -49.14 26.37
CA GLN A 246 13.77 -47.87 26.09
C GLN A 246 13.54 -46.86 27.23
N SER A 247 14.43 -45.89 27.36
CA SER A 247 14.27 -44.73 28.23
C SER A 247 14.72 -43.46 27.51
N PRO A 248 13.87 -42.44 27.35
CA PRO A 248 12.47 -42.34 27.78
C PRO A 248 11.54 -43.39 27.14
N LYS A 249 10.45 -43.74 27.84
CA LYS A 249 9.43 -44.66 27.30
C LYS A 249 8.77 -44.05 26.06
N TYR A 250 8.34 -44.90 25.13
CA TYR A 250 7.53 -44.46 23.99
C TYR A 250 6.29 -43.71 24.50
N ASP A 251 6.05 -42.53 23.93
CA ASP A 251 4.87 -41.72 24.15
C ASP A 251 4.45 -41.08 22.82
N PRO A 252 3.27 -41.42 22.28
CA PRO A 252 2.81 -40.90 20.98
C PRO A 252 2.61 -39.38 20.98
N ASN A 253 2.44 -38.75 22.15
CA ASN A 253 2.33 -37.30 22.30
C ASN A 253 3.59 -36.69 22.95
N GLY A 254 4.55 -37.53 23.35
CA GLY A 254 5.79 -37.10 23.95
C GLY A 254 6.76 -36.60 22.87
N THR A 255 7.49 -35.54 23.21
CA THR A 255 8.50 -34.98 22.31
C THR A 255 9.85 -34.89 23.01
N MET A 256 10.91 -35.02 22.22
CA MET A 256 12.30 -34.90 22.64
C MET A 256 13.01 -33.90 21.73
N ARG A 257 14.03 -33.22 22.26
CA ARG A 257 14.82 -32.30 21.42
C ARG A 257 15.68 -33.10 20.45
N LYS A 258 15.83 -32.60 19.23
CA LYS A 258 16.77 -33.14 18.25
C LYS A 258 18.17 -33.27 18.88
N GLY A 259 18.81 -34.41 18.69
CA GLY A 259 20.10 -34.77 19.27
C GLY A 259 20.05 -35.33 20.69
N GLU A 260 18.89 -35.34 21.37
CA GLU A 260 18.75 -36.01 22.66
C GLU A 260 18.91 -37.53 22.53
N LYS A 261 19.28 -38.16 23.65
CA LYS A 261 19.67 -39.56 23.69
C LYS A 261 18.55 -40.45 24.21
N ILE A 262 18.33 -41.59 23.57
CA ILE A 262 17.47 -42.65 24.09
C ILE A 262 18.36 -43.83 24.53
N ASP A 263 18.27 -44.18 25.81
CA ASP A 263 18.92 -45.35 26.36
C ASP A 263 18.11 -46.61 25.99
N ILE A 264 18.81 -47.65 25.55
CA ILE A 264 18.20 -48.85 24.97
C ILE A 264 18.66 -50.07 25.77
N TYR A 265 17.70 -50.91 26.15
CA TYR A 265 17.94 -52.17 26.84
C TYR A 265 17.68 -53.32 25.87
N ILE A 266 18.69 -54.15 25.64
CA ILE A 266 18.65 -55.23 24.66
C ILE A 266 18.71 -56.60 25.31
N THR A 267 18.11 -57.60 24.65
CA THR A 267 18.14 -59.03 25.02
C THR A 267 18.27 -59.89 23.75
N GLN A 268 18.75 -61.13 23.90
CA GLN A 268 19.07 -62.01 22.77
C GLN A 268 17.83 -62.51 22.03
N ASP A 269 16.76 -62.82 22.77
CA ASP A 269 15.53 -63.38 22.22
C ASP A 269 14.45 -62.30 22.06
N ARG A 270 13.57 -62.49 21.07
CA ARG A 270 12.45 -61.56 20.87
C ARG A 270 11.53 -61.56 22.10
N PRO A 271 11.26 -60.39 22.74
CA PRO A 271 10.42 -60.32 23.93
C PRO A 271 9.00 -60.84 23.67
N SER A 272 8.39 -61.48 24.67
CA SER A 272 7.01 -62.01 24.56
C SER A 272 5.96 -60.91 24.36
N SER A 273 6.24 -59.68 24.77
CA SER A 273 5.40 -58.50 24.49
C SER A 273 5.36 -58.08 23.02
N CYS A 274 6.23 -58.67 22.20
CA CYS A 274 6.42 -58.35 20.79
C CYS A 274 5.92 -59.46 19.84
N GLN A 275 5.23 -60.48 20.36
CA GLN A 275 4.65 -61.59 19.60
C GLN A 275 3.31 -61.22 18.97
#